data_AF-A0A9P9JGN8-F1
#
_entry.id   AF-A0A9P9JGN8-F1
#
_cell.length_a   1.000
_cell.length_b   1.000
_cell.length_c   1.000
_cell.angle_alpha   90.00
_cell.angle_beta   90.00
_cell.angle_gamma   90.00
#
_symmetry.space_group_name_H-M   'P 1'
#
loop_
_entity.id
_entity.type
_entity.pdbx_description
1 polymer ?
#
loop_
_entity_poly.entity_id
_entity_poly.type
_entity_poly.pdbx_seq_one_letter_code
_entity_poly.pdbx_strand_id
1 'polypeptide(L)'
;MPEEYMSLLRSLPSTVEEAKPAATGVATVNLSVETGPPQHLASGILYGIPDQPDQIPDHFYRDIGFQYGRGGGSQLPNTVGFARSGEDYKTRFASALSNYRTSRKHGGDFIYLLPAAWGADGGQTEDFEYPGDNGDWTRWDAFLKQTLADVRSSNMTEGLVIDIWNEPDLSFFWNRPKEQWLAMWSRTYHKIREQLPSIRITGPCMSAVPSAAHEWWTSFLSHVTSGNQTTLPDQWSWHMEGGDDSPHMSRAVASFRALLATYHIQQEPDLDININEYAVYGEQVPSAGAWWIAGLERENAHGLRGNWAIAGALHDFMAGLLSKPDAGTDKYAIKRGGYWPLAEYQVYKYYASVMRGKRLETKPTPDTALDIYATIENDIIRILAGTRSRPGNWAIDIIGLPDAGRATIRTFQFRNIDGNRFKQVDGPEYLGDTEQLIAGGKLRLVMQHDDPTAAFAFEVMVTKID
;
A
#
# COMPACT_ATOMS: atom_id res chain seq x y z
N MET A 1 12.20 12.38 20.76
CA MET A 1 11.55 11.09 20.46
C MET A 1 11.91 10.12 21.56
N PRO A 2 10.98 9.28 22.04
CA PRO A 2 11.32 8.23 22.97
C PRO A 2 12.40 7.35 22.33
N GLU A 3 13.44 7.05 23.11
CA GLU A 3 14.56 6.20 22.71
C GLU A 3 14.06 4.82 22.25
N GLU A 4 12.89 4.40 22.71
CA GLU A 4 12.17 3.17 22.34
C GLU A 4 11.64 3.16 20.90
N TYR A 5 11.14 4.26 20.32
CA TYR A 5 10.70 4.26 18.91
C TYR A 5 11.89 4.29 17.95
N MET A 6 12.93 5.06 18.30
CA MET A 6 14.19 4.98 17.57
C MET A 6 14.87 3.63 17.79
N SER A 7 14.67 2.98 18.94
CA SER A 7 15.10 1.59 19.18
C SER A 7 14.25 0.62 18.39
N LEU A 8 12.95 0.86 18.18
CA LEU A 8 12.05 0.03 17.37
C LEU A 8 12.43 0.13 15.88
N LEU A 9 12.68 1.34 15.38
CA LEU A 9 13.20 1.58 14.03
C LEU A 9 14.67 1.11 13.86
N ARG A 10 15.45 1.03 14.94
CA ARG A 10 16.81 0.43 14.95
C ARG A 10 16.78 -1.10 15.18
N SER A 11 15.67 -1.63 15.73
CA SER A 11 15.41 -3.05 15.95
C SER A 11 14.61 -3.68 14.81
N LEU A 12 13.97 -2.89 13.94
CA LEU A 12 13.85 -3.24 12.53
C LEU A 12 15.28 -3.50 12.06
N PRO A 13 15.56 -4.65 11.44
CA PRO A 13 16.91 -5.17 11.29
C PRO A 13 17.86 -4.10 10.74
N SER A 14 18.67 -3.53 11.64
CA SER A 14 19.96 -2.92 11.32
C SER A 14 21.07 -3.97 11.41
N THR A 15 20.71 -5.25 11.61
CA THR A 15 21.56 -6.35 11.19
C THR A 15 21.93 -6.07 9.75
N VAL A 16 23.20 -6.25 9.39
CA VAL A 16 23.56 -6.52 7.99
C VAL A 16 22.50 -7.48 7.49
N GLU A 17 21.56 -7.01 6.67
CA GLU A 17 20.44 -7.83 6.22
C GLU A 17 21.14 -9.00 5.55
N GLU A 18 21.01 -10.21 6.11
CA GLU A 18 21.66 -11.37 5.52
C GLU A 18 21.26 -11.37 4.06
N ALA A 19 22.25 -11.38 3.17
CA ALA A 19 22.00 -11.25 1.75
C ALA A 19 20.98 -12.31 1.37
N LYS A 20 19.77 -11.86 1.01
CA LYS A 20 18.67 -12.76 0.73
C LYS A 20 19.08 -13.68 -0.42
N PRO A 21 18.83 -15.00 -0.33
CA PRO A 21 19.19 -15.90 -1.41
C PRO A 21 18.49 -15.47 -2.70
N ALA A 22 19.16 -15.71 -3.82
CA ALA A 22 18.63 -15.37 -5.13
C ALA A 22 17.26 -16.03 -5.34
N ALA A 23 16.31 -15.27 -5.90
CA ALA A 23 15.04 -15.82 -6.35
C ALA A 23 15.31 -16.84 -7.48
N THR A 24 14.71 -18.02 -7.37
CA THR A 24 14.89 -19.11 -8.36
C THR A 24 13.57 -19.72 -8.77
N GLY A 25 13.60 -20.55 -9.82
CA GLY A 25 12.43 -21.25 -10.32
C GLY A 25 11.74 -20.52 -11.46
N VAL A 26 10.48 -20.89 -11.70
CA VAL A 26 9.74 -20.47 -12.88
C VAL A 26 8.38 -19.89 -12.50
N ALA A 27 8.15 -18.63 -12.83
CA ALA A 27 6.84 -17.98 -12.80
C ALA A 27 6.11 -18.23 -14.14
N THR A 28 4.79 -18.05 -14.20
CA THR A 28 4.00 -18.34 -15.40
C THR A 28 3.05 -17.21 -15.75
N VAL A 29 2.94 -16.88 -17.04
CA VAL A 29 1.88 -16.05 -17.63
C VAL A 29 1.03 -16.94 -18.52
N ASN A 30 -0.29 -16.95 -18.29
CA ASN A 30 -1.24 -17.74 -19.07
C ASN A 30 -2.08 -16.83 -19.98
N LEU A 31 -1.81 -16.88 -21.28
CA LEU A 31 -2.50 -16.04 -22.27
C LEU A 31 -3.95 -16.43 -22.52
N SER A 32 -4.36 -17.63 -22.10
CA SER A 32 -5.72 -18.13 -22.29
C SER A 32 -6.72 -17.62 -21.25
N VAL A 33 -6.25 -16.89 -20.23
CA VAL A 33 -7.09 -16.42 -19.10
C VAL A 33 -6.86 -14.92 -18.87
N GLU A 34 -7.89 -14.13 -19.18
CA GLU A 34 -7.94 -12.71 -18.87
C GLU A 34 -8.60 -12.48 -17.50
N THR A 35 -8.03 -11.59 -16.70
CA THR A 35 -8.51 -11.26 -15.34
C THR A 35 -9.10 -9.85 -15.24
N GLY A 36 -9.47 -9.25 -16.39
CA GLY A 36 -10.07 -7.92 -16.49
C GLY A 36 -9.10 -6.82 -16.94
N PRO A 37 -9.51 -5.55 -16.98
CA PRO A 37 -8.61 -4.44 -17.33
C PRO A 37 -7.63 -4.13 -16.17
N PRO A 38 -6.47 -3.50 -16.45
CA PRO A 38 -5.60 -2.92 -15.43
C PRO A 38 -6.35 -1.92 -14.54
N GLN A 39 -6.11 -1.97 -13.23
CA GLN A 39 -6.86 -1.16 -12.24
C GLN A 39 -5.99 -0.22 -11.40
N HIS A 40 -4.66 -0.34 -11.45
CA HIS A 40 -3.73 0.50 -10.67
C HIS A 40 -3.88 0.31 -9.16
N LEU A 41 -4.22 -0.89 -8.71
CA LEU A 41 -4.63 -1.15 -7.32
C LEU A 41 -3.51 -0.90 -6.30
N ALA A 42 -2.24 -1.01 -6.72
CA ALA A 42 -1.09 -0.70 -5.87
C ALA A 42 -0.74 0.79 -5.77
N SER A 43 -1.41 1.66 -6.56
CA SER A 43 -1.09 3.10 -6.68
C SER A 43 -1.72 3.95 -5.58
N GLY A 44 -1.60 3.51 -4.33
CA GLY A 44 -1.96 4.27 -3.14
C GLY A 44 -0.75 4.65 -2.30
N ILE A 45 -0.85 5.69 -1.48
CA ILE A 45 0.23 6.12 -0.55
C ILE A 45 -0.32 6.46 0.84
N LEU A 46 0.41 6.03 1.87
CA LEU A 46 0.26 6.50 3.24
C LEU A 46 0.99 7.86 3.38
N TYR A 47 0.29 8.88 3.87
CA TYR A 47 0.76 10.26 3.92
C TYR A 47 1.44 10.67 2.59
N GLY A 48 2.60 11.32 2.65
CA GLY A 48 3.39 11.65 1.46
C GLY A 48 2.81 12.72 0.54
N ILE A 49 1.65 13.28 0.90
CA ILE A 49 0.99 14.39 0.21
C ILE A 49 1.21 15.67 1.04
N PRO A 50 1.86 16.70 0.49
CA PRO A 50 2.05 17.94 1.22
C PRO A 50 0.73 18.64 1.55
N ASP A 51 0.69 19.27 2.72
CA ASP A 51 -0.44 20.10 3.14
C ASP A 51 -0.62 21.34 2.25
N GLN A 52 0.45 21.80 1.60
CA GLN A 52 0.38 22.88 0.63
C GLN A 52 -0.11 22.32 -0.71
N PRO A 53 -1.28 22.77 -1.22
CA PRO A 53 -1.80 22.33 -2.50
C PRO A 53 -0.78 22.56 -3.62
N ASP A 54 -0.77 21.65 -4.60
CA ASP A 54 0.03 21.72 -5.83
C ASP A 54 1.55 21.78 -5.61
N GLN A 55 2.04 21.50 -4.40
CA GLN A 55 3.47 21.48 -4.11
C GLN A 55 4.19 20.35 -4.88
N ILE A 56 3.58 19.16 -4.92
CA ILE A 56 4.00 18.09 -5.83
C ILE A 56 3.30 18.30 -7.17
N PRO A 57 4.03 18.42 -8.28
CA PRO A 57 3.43 18.60 -9.60
C PRO A 57 2.43 17.51 -9.99
N ASP A 58 1.28 17.89 -10.55
CA ASP A 58 0.16 17.01 -10.92
C ASP A 58 0.53 15.77 -11.73
N HIS A 59 1.55 15.88 -12.60
CA HIS A 59 1.97 14.73 -13.41
C HIS A 59 2.46 13.58 -12.54
N PHE A 60 3.04 13.83 -11.36
CA PHE A 60 3.51 12.76 -10.51
C PHE A 60 2.39 11.82 -10.06
N TYR A 61 1.20 12.36 -9.76
CA TYR A 61 0.00 11.57 -9.43
C TYR A 61 -0.61 10.90 -10.67
N ARG A 62 -0.73 11.64 -11.78
CA ARG A 62 -1.37 11.13 -13.01
C ARG A 62 -0.57 9.98 -13.64
N ASP A 63 0.75 10.12 -13.69
CA ASP A 63 1.64 9.18 -14.39
C ASP A 63 1.67 7.80 -13.73
N ILE A 64 1.34 7.69 -12.43
CA ILE A 64 1.25 6.42 -11.69
C ILE A 64 -0.18 5.89 -11.57
N GLY A 65 -1.17 6.57 -12.15
CA GLY A 65 -2.57 6.21 -12.01
C GLY A 65 -3.02 6.19 -10.54
N PHE A 66 -2.72 7.25 -9.78
CA PHE A 66 -3.02 7.37 -8.36
C PHE A 66 -4.48 6.99 -8.01
N GLN A 67 -4.66 6.09 -7.03
CA GLN A 67 -5.96 5.56 -6.62
C GLN A 67 -6.36 5.91 -5.18
N TYR A 68 -5.40 6.06 -4.26
CA TYR A 68 -5.71 6.24 -2.84
C TYR A 68 -4.67 7.10 -2.11
N GLY A 69 -5.14 8.01 -1.25
CA GLY A 69 -4.33 8.60 -0.18
C GLY A 69 -4.83 8.15 1.19
N ARG A 70 -3.95 8.10 2.19
CA ARG A 70 -4.34 7.87 3.59
C ARG A 70 -3.60 8.84 4.50
N GLY A 71 -4.29 9.49 5.44
CA GLY A 71 -3.67 10.47 6.32
C GLY A 71 -4.62 11.05 7.34
N GLY A 72 -4.09 11.80 8.30
CA GLY A 72 -4.90 12.45 9.35
C GLY A 72 -4.18 13.52 10.17
N GLY A 73 -3.06 14.06 9.66
CA GLY A 73 -2.30 15.10 10.34
C GLY A 73 -1.31 14.62 11.42
N SER A 74 -0.95 13.34 11.44
CA SER A 74 -0.01 12.78 12.42
C SER A 74 1.36 13.46 12.36
N GLN A 75 2.01 13.63 13.52
CA GLN A 75 3.37 14.17 13.65
C GLN A 75 3.61 15.56 13.05
N LEU A 76 2.54 16.32 12.74
CA LEU A 76 2.69 17.71 12.32
C LEU A 76 3.35 18.55 13.43
N PRO A 77 4.24 19.48 13.07
CA PRO A 77 4.93 20.29 14.06
C PRO A 77 3.93 21.14 14.85
N ASN A 78 4.16 21.26 16.16
CA ASN A 78 3.40 22.11 17.08
C ASN A 78 1.92 21.73 17.29
N THR A 79 1.49 20.52 16.93
CA THR A 79 0.13 20.01 17.21
C THR A 79 0.16 18.55 17.67
N VAL A 80 -0.67 18.19 18.64
CA VAL A 80 -0.83 16.82 19.14
C VAL A 80 -2.18 16.21 18.73
N GLY A 81 -3.26 16.97 18.63
CA GLY A 81 -4.59 16.49 18.24
C GLY A 81 -5.66 16.80 19.29
N PHE A 82 -6.88 16.30 19.08
CA PHE A 82 -8.05 16.59 19.91
C PHE A 82 -7.86 16.24 21.40
N ALA A 83 -7.14 15.16 21.70
CA ALA A 83 -6.83 14.73 23.06
C ALA A 83 -6.13 15.86 23.86
N ARG A 84 -5.37 16.72 23.18
CA ARG A 84 -4.75 17.91 23.77
C ARG A 84 -5.65 19.14 23.71
N SER A 85 -6.13 19.52 22.53
CA SER A 85 -6.97 20.72 22.39
C SER A 85 -7.79 20.73 21.10
N GLY A 86 -8.86 21.55 21.09
CA GLY A 86 -9.63 21.78 19.87
C GLY A 86 -8.85 22.52 18.77
N GLU A 87 -7.81 23.30 19.12
CA GLU A 87 -6.98 24.01 18.14
C GLU A 87 -5.96 23.09 17.47
N ASP A 88 -5.37 22.19 18.25
CA ASP A 88 -4.51 21.12 17.76
C ASP A 88 -5.29 20.23 16.78
N TYR A 89 -6.52 19.85 17.15
CA TYR A 89 -7.44 19.12 16.28
C TYR A 89 -7.69 19.84 14.95
N LYS A 90 -8.04 21.14 14.97
CA LYS A 90 -8.29 21.90 13.73
C LYS A 90 -7.08 21.88 12.81
N THR A 91 -5.88 21.96 13.37
CA THR A 91 -4.63 21.91 12.58
C THR A 91 -4.50 20.56 11.86
N ARG A 92 -4.76 19.44 12.56
CA ARG A 92 -4.69 18.09 11.97
C ARG A 92 -5.81 17.83 10.97
N PHE A 93 -7.03 18.30 11.26
CA PHE A 93 -8.15 18.23 10.34
C PHE A 93 -7.88 19.03 9.06
N ALA A 94 -7.26 20.22 9.15
CA ALA A 94 -6.92 21.02 7.99
C ALA A 94 -5.90 20.33 7.06
N SER A 95 -4.91 19.63 7.64
CA SER A 95 -3.99 18.78 6.88
C SER A 95 -4.72 17.62 6.18
N ALA A 96 -5.54 16.88 6.92
CA ALA A 96 -6.34 15.79 6.35
C ALA A 96 -7.25 16.25 5.22
N LEU A 97 -7.90 17.41 5.37
CA LEU A 97 -8.74 18.03 4.35
C LEU A 97 -7.94 18.46 3.12
N SER A 98 -6.70 18.95 3.30
CA SER A 98 -5.81 19.28 2.18
C SER A 98 -5.41 18.03 1.40
N ASN A 99 -4.99 16.98 2.11
CA ASN A 99 -4.64 15.69 1.51
C ASN A 99 -5.84 15.05 0.79
N TYR A 100 -7.03 15.08 1.39
CA TYR A 100 -8.29 14.66 0.77
C TYR A 100 -8.54 15.38 -0.56
N ARG A 101 -8.41 16.71 -0.58
CA ARG A 101 -8.63 17.51 -1.80
C ARG A 101 -7.64 17.15 -2.89
N THR A 102 -6.36 16.96 -2.55
CA THR A 102 -5.35 16.50 -3.50
C THR A 102 -5.67 15.11 -4.03
N SER A 103 -6.06 14.16 -3.17
CA SER A 103 -6.47 12.82 -3.60
C SER A 103 -7.63 12.87 -4.58
N ARG A 104 -8.71 13.58 -4.23
CA ARG A 104 -9.89 13.73 -5.10
C ARG A 104 -9.58 14.44 -6.41
N LYS A 105 -8.70 15.47 -6.39
CA LYS A 105 -8.24 16.17 -7.60
C LYS A 105 -7.63 15.19 -8.62
N HIS A 106 -6.99 14.13 -8.15
CA HIS A 106 -6.36 13.12 -8.99
C HIS A 106 -7.20 11.84 -9.15
N GLY A 107 -8.48 11.88 -8.78
CA GLY A 107 -9.43 10.78 -8.95
C GLY A 107 -9.31 9.67 -7.90
N GLY A 108 -8.40 9.81 -6.95
CA GLY A 108 -8.19 8.83 -5.89
C GLY A 108 -9.13 9.03 -4.70
N ASP A 109 -9.45 7.96 -4.00
CA ASP A 109 -10.15 8.00 -2.73
C ASP A 109 -9.19 8.41 -1.59
N PHE A 110 -9.75 8.73 -0.43
CA PHE A 110 -8.97 9.15 0.73
C PHE A 110 -9.44 8.45 2.01
N ILE A 111 -8.51 7.77 2.67
CA ILE A 111 -8.72 7.16 3.98
C ILE A 111 -8.32 8.18 5.05
N TYR A 112 -9.30 8.66 5.80
CA TYR A 112 -9.07 9.59 6.91
C TYR A 112 -8.82 8.84 8.21
N LEU A 113 -7.62 9.01 8.75
CA LEU A 113 -7.17 8.43 10.02
C LEU A 113 -7.69 9.21 11.22
N LEU A 114 -8.75 8.71 11.85
CA LEU A 114 -9.22 9.25 13.13
C LEU A 114 -8.18 9.23 14.26
N PRO A 115 -7.32 8.20 14.44
CA PRO A 115 -6.34 8.21 15.54
C PRO A 115 -5.37 9.38 15.43
N ALA A 116 -4.99 9.77 14.21
CA ALA A 116 -4.13 10.93 13.99
C ALA A 116 -4.83 12.25 14.40
N ALA A 117 -6.10 12.44 14.06
CA ALA A 117 -6.84 13.63 14.48
C ALA A 117 -7.12 13.67 16.00
N TRP A 118 -7.30 12.50 16.62
CA TRP A 118 -7.36 12.38 18.08
C TRP A 118 -6.02 12.75 18.73
N GLY A 119 -4.92 12.28 18.16
CA GLY A 119 -3.57 12.54 18.61
C GLY A 119 -2.74 11.31 18.95
N ALA A 120 -3.25 10.13 18.62
CA ALA A 120 -2.55 8.87 18.75
C ALA A 120 -1.61 8.64 17.54
N ASP A 121 -0.45 9.28 17.58
CA ASP A 121 0.65 9.14 16.60
C ASP A 121 1.46 7.84 16.78
N GLY A 122 1.14 7.04 17.79
CA GLY A 122 1.96 5.93 18.29
C GLY A 122 3.03 6.36 19.30
N GLY A 123 3.41 5.46 20.21
CA GLY A 123 4.42 5.69 21.24
C GLY A 123 4.00 6.71 22.29
N GLN A 124 2.71 6.74 22.62
CA GLN A 124 2.13 7.74 23.49
C GLN A 124 2.67 7.66 24.91
N THR A 125 2.69 8.80 25.60
CA THR A 125 3.06 8.87 27.01
C THR A 125 2.03 8.14 27.89
N GLU A 126 2.44 7.77 29.11
CA GLU A 126 1.56 7.02 30.03
C GLU A 126 0.28 7.80 30.39
N ASP A 127 0.35 9.14 30.42
CA ASP A 127 -0.75 10.05 30.70
C ASP A 127 -1.61 10.38 29.47
N PHE A 128 -1.33 9.79 28.30
CA PHE A 128 -2.16 9.96 27.12
C PHE A 128 -3.54 9.37 27.33
N GLU A 129 -4.57 10.17 27.04
CA GLU A 129 -5.97 9.77 27.14
C GLU A 129 -6.36 8.92 25.93
N TYR A 130 -6.59 7.63 26.17
CA TYR A 130 -7.18 6.75 25.16
C TYR A 130 -8.70 6.80 25.23
N PRO A 131 -9.41 6.61 24.10
CA PRO A 131 -10.86 6.57 24.07
C PRO A 131 -11.43 5.54 25.07
N GLY A 132 -12.28 6.00 25.98
CA GLY A 132 -12.95 5.13 26.96
C GLY A 132 -12.18 4.90 28.26
N ASP A 133 -11.06 5.60 28.48
CA ASP A 133 -10.31 5.52 29.73
C ASP A 133 -11.21 5.77 30.94
N ASN A 134 -11.05 4.94 31.98
CA ASN A 134 -11.91 4.96 33.18
C ASN A 134 -13.41 4.74 32.90
N GLY A 135 -13.76 4.18 31.75
CA GLY A 135 -15.14 4.04 31.30
C GLY A 135 -15.78 5.34 30.82
N ASP A 136 -15.01 6.42 30.65
CA ASP A 136 -15.50 7.71 30.17
C ASP A 136 -15.31 7.86 28.66
N TRP A 137 -16.44 7.97 27.95
CA TRP A 137 -16.49 8.16 26.50
C TRP A 137 -16.76 9.60 26.08
N THR A 138 -16.93 10.52 27.04
CA THR A 138 -17.41 11.89 26.79
C THR A 138 -16.55 12.63 25.79
N ARG A 139 -15.21 12.55 25.93
CA ARG A 139 -14.29 13.25 25.04
C ARG A 139 -14.21 12.60 23.67
N TRP A 140 -14.25 11.28 23.59
CA TRP A 140 -14.31 10.57 22.32
C TRP A 140 -15.60 10.91 21.56
N ASP A 141 -16.75 10.96 22.23
CA ASP A 141 -18.01 11.36 21.59
C ASP A 141 -18.01 12.81 21.12
N ALA A 142 -17.44 13.71 21.91
CA ALA A 142 -17.27 15.10 21.52
C ALA A 142 -16.38 15.22 20.27
N PHE A 143 -15.28 14.46 20.23
CA PHE A 143 -14.40 14.35 19.07
C PHE A 143 -15.16 13.82 17.84
N LEU A 144 -15.88 12.71 17.95
CA LEU A 144 -16.65 12.15 16.83
C LEU A 144 -17.73 13.13 16.34
N LYS A 145 -18.44 13.78 17.26
CA LYS A 145 -19.44 14.78 16.90
C LYS A 145 -18.82 15.95 16.12
N GLN A 146 -17.69 16.47 16.60
CA GLN A 146 -16.98 17.56 15.93
C GLN A 146 -16.45 17.11 14.56
N THR A 147 -15.73 15.99 14.52
CA THR A 147 -15.11 15.46 13.30
C THR A 147 -16.12 15.17 12.20
N LEU A 148 -17.24 14.52 12.52
CA LEU A 148 -18.27 14.21 11.52
C LEU A 148 -19.02 15.46 11.06
N ALA A 149 -19.16 16.48 11.93
CA ALA A 149 -19.71 17.77 11.55
C ALA A 149 -18.77 18.54 10.61
N ASP A 150 -17.45 18.48 10.85
CA ASP A 150 -16.45 19.14 10.02
C ASP A 150 -16.28 18.44 8.67
N VAL A 151 -16.33 17.10 8.62
CA VAL A 151 -16.40 16.34 7.36
C VAL A 151 -17.59 16.81 6.52
N ARG A 152 -18.76 16.95 7.14
CA ARG A 152 -19.96 17.43 6.43
C ARG A 152 -19.83 18.90 5.99
N SER A 153 -19.39 19.79 6.87
CA SER A 153 -19.34 21.23 6.59
C SER A 153 -18.25 21.61 5.58
N SER A 154 -17.20 20.80 5.47
CA SER A 154 -16.12 20.96 4.49
C SER A 154 -16.37 20.26 3.14
N ASN A 155 -17.50 19.55 3.00
CA ASN A 155 -17.83 18.69 1.86
C ASN A 155 -16.78 17.59 1.60
N MET A 156 -16.17 17.05 2.67
CA MET A 156 -15.19 15.96 2.62
C MET A 156 -15.89 14.59 2.56
N THR A 157 -16.90 14.40 1.72
CA THR A 157 -17.73 13.18 1.75
C THR A 157 -17.53 12.27 0.56
N GLU A 158 -17.32 12.82 -0.63
CA GLU A 158 -17.12 12.01 -1.84
C GLU A 158 -15.76 11.30 -1.81
N GLY A 159 -15.74 9.98 -2.04
CA GLY A 159 -14.49 9.21 -2.03
C GLY A 159 -13.80 9.14 -0.66
N LEU A 160 -14.48 9.53 0.42
CA LEU A 160 -13.96 9.40 1.79
C LEU A 160 -14.19 7.99 2.31
N VAL A 161 -13.16 7.45 2.96
CA VAL A 161 -13.21 6.25 3.80
C VAL A 161 -12.75 6.64 5.20
N ILE A 162 -13.46 6.25 6.25
CA ILE A 162 -13.06 6.51 7.63
C ILE A 162 -12.34 5.30 8.19
N ASP A 163 -11.12 5.51 8.66
CA ASP A 163 -10.33 4.54 9.41
C ASP A 163 -10.45 4.85 10.91
N ILE A 164 -11.06 3.93 11.65
CA ILE A 164 -11.39 4.12 13.06
C ILE A 164 -10.12 4.11 13.93
N TRP A 165 -9.17 3.23 13.65
CA TRP A 165 -7.94 3.13 14.43
C TRP A 165 -6.83 2.40 13.67
N ASN A 166 -5.59 2.82 13.90
CA ASN A 166 -4.39 2.24 13.29
C ASN A 166 -3.79 1.19 14.22
N GLU A 167 -3.55 -0.03 13.72
CA GLU A 167 -2.78 -1.09 14.39
C GLU A 167 -3.13 -1.28 15.88
N PRO A 168 -4.39 -1.54 16.21
CA PRO A 168 -4.81 -1.67 17.60
C PRO A 168 -4.17 -2.88 18.30
N ASP A 169 -3.64 -3.82 17.55
CA ASP A 169 -2.90 -4.99 18.01
C ASP A 169 -1.46 -4.70 18.46
N LEU A 170 -0.95 -3.49 18.22
CA LEU A 170 0.34 -3.04 18.73
C LEU A 170 0.15 -2.07 19.90
N SER A 171 0.77 -2.36 21.05
CA SER A 171 0.75 -1.48 22.23
C SER A 171 1.32 -0.09 21.93
N PHE A 172 2.15 0.02 20.89
CA PHE A 172 2.64 1.30 20.38
C PHE A 172 1.50 2.22 19.94
N PHE A 173 0.45 1.70 19.30
CA PHE A 173 -0.70 2.48 18.82
C PHE A 173 -1.94 2.36 19.73
N TRP A 174 -2.08 1.28 20.49
CA TRP A 174 -3.17 1.10 21.45
C TRP A 174 -2.67 0.44 22.74
N ASN A 175 -2.45 1.25 23.77
CA ASN A 175 -1.94 0.77 25.07
C ASN A 175 -3.05 0.61 26.12
N ARG A 176 -4.15 -0.03 25.74
CA ARG A 176 -5.31 -0.32 26.60
C ARG A 176 -5.83 -1.74 26.33
N PRO A 177 -6.70 -2.30 27.20
CA PRO A 177 -7.31 -3.60 26.95
C PRO A 177 -8.01 -3.68 25.59
N LYS A 178 -7.93 -4.84 24.95
CA LYS A 178 -8.57 -5.13 23.65
C LYS A 178 -10.08 -4.86 23.66
N GLU A 179 -10.73 -5.16 24.77
CA GLU A 179 -12.17 -4.98 24.97
C GLU A 179 -12.57 -3.50 24.91
N GLN A 180 -11.69 -2.60 25.37
CA GLN A 180 -11.90 -1.16 25.27
C GLN A 180 -11.84 -0.70 23.80
N TRP A 181 -10.91 -1.26 23.01
CA TRP A 181 -10.85 -0.98 21.57
C TRP A 181 -12.09 -1.50 20.83
N LEU A 182 -12.55 -2.72 21.14
CA LEU A 182 -13.78 -3.28 20.56
C LEU A 182 -15.02 -2.44 20.89
N ALA A 183 -15.12 -1.92 22.12
CA ALA A 183 -16.18 -0.98 22.50
C ALA A 183 -16.10 0.33 21.72
N MET A 184 -14.89 0.88 21.54
CA MET A 184 -14.65 2.06 20.72
C MET A 184 -15.04 1.83 19.25
N TRP A 185 -14.72 0.66 18.69
CA TRP A 185 -15.09 0.29 17.32
C TRP A 185 -16.60 0.40 17.10
N SER A 186 -17.41 -0.33 17.88
CA SER A 186 -18.87 -0.32 17.69
C SER A 186 -19.47 1.07 17.95
N ARG A 187 -18.98 1.77 18.98
CA ARG A 187 -19.45 3.13 19.30
C ARG A 187 -19.21 4.09 18.12
N THR A 188 -18.01 4.04 17.55
CA THR A 188 -17.61 4.88 16.42
C THR A 188 -18.36 4.49 15.15
N TYR A 189 -18.46 3.19 14.85
CA TYR A 189 -19.20 2.65 13.72
C TYR A 189 -20.65 3.14 13.72
N HIS A 190 -21.39 2.95 14.83
CA HIS A 190 -22.78 3.41 14.92
C HIS A 190 -22.90 4.92 14.77
N LYS A 191 -21.95 5.70 15.29
CA LYS A 191 -21.97 7.16 15.17
C LYS A 191 -21.74 7.63 13.74
N ILE A 192 -20.87 6.96 12.98
CA ILE A 192 -20.67 7.20 11.55
C ILE A 192 -21.94 6.82 10.78
N ARG A 193 -22.51 5.63 11.03
CA ARG A 193 -23.76 5.20 10.36
C ARG A 193 -24.94 6.13 10.65
N GLU A 194 -25.02 6.69 11.85
CA GLU A 194 -26.06 7.66 12.21
C GLU A 194 -25.90 8.99 11.44
N GLN A 195 -24.67 9.51 11.34
CA GLN A 195 -24.46 10.89 10.88
C GLN A 195 -24.01 11.01 9.42
N LEU A 196 -23.33 10.00 8.89
CA LEU A 196 -22.75 9.95 7.55
C LEU A 196 -22.97 8.54 6.96
N PRO A 197 -24.22 8.08 6.78
CA PRO A 197 -24.55 6.69 6.45
C PRO A 197 -23.94 6.18 5.14
N SER A 198 -23.61 7.07 4.21
CA SER A 198 -23.02 6.72 2.91
C SER A 198 -21.48 6.63 2.92
N ILE A 199 -20.83 7.01 4.02
CA ILE A 199 -19.37 7.00 4.11
C ILE A 199 -18.90 5.60 4.45
N ARG A 200 -17.89 5.11 3.70
CA ARG A 200 -17.28 3.81 3.92
C ARG A 200 -16.46 3.82 5.20
N ILE A 201 -16.45 2.69 5.91
CA ILE A 201 -15.62 2.44 7.09
C ILE A 201 -14.64 1.33 6.73
N THR A 202 -13.34 1.59 6.90
CA THR A 202 -12.30 0.58 6.74
C THR A 202 -11.88 -0.02 8.08
N GLY A 203 -11.53 -1.31 8.10
CA GLY A 203 -10.94 -1.93 9.27
C GLY A 203 -10.75 -3.44 9.17
N PRO A 204 -10.18 -4.06 10.21
CA PRO A 204 -9.75 -3.47 11.47
C PRO A 204 -8.37 -2.77 11.46
N CYS A 205 -7.68 -2.70 10.31
CA CYS A 205 -6.36 -2.06 10.17
C CYS A 205 -5.31 -2.64 11.15
N MET A 206 -5.33 -3.96 11.32
CA MET A 206 -4.37 -4.67 12.17
C MET A 206 -2.99 -4.64 11.53
N SER A 207 -1.94 -4.54 12.35
CA SER A 207 -0.55 -4.68 11.90
C SER A 207 -0.26 -6.07 11.35
N ALA A 208 -0.94 -7.08 11.92
CA ALA A 208 -0.76 -8.48 11.55
C ALA A 208 -1.75 -8.94 10.47
N VAL A 209 -1.25 -9.80 9.57
CA VAL A 209 -2.06 -10.51 8.57
C VAL A 209 -3.15 -11.37 9.24
N PRO A 210 -4.37 -11.45 8.66
CA PRO A 210 -5.45 -12.30 9.15
C PRO A 210 -5.03 -13.75 9.40
N SER A 211 -5.23 -14.23 10.64
CA SER A 211 -4.97 -15.62 11.03
C SER A 211 -5.90 -16.08 12.16
N ALA A 212 -6.33 -17.35 12.11
CA ALA A 212 -7.10 -17.98 13.18
C ALA A 212 -6.33 -18.11 14.51
N ALA A 213 -4.99 -18.01 14.47
CA ALA A 213 -4.15 -17.99 15.65
C ALA A 213 -3.95 -16.58 16.24
N HIS A 214 -4.40 -15.53 15.55
CA HIS A 214 -4.22 -14.15 15.99
C HIS A 214 -5.43 -13.66 16.81
N GLU A 215 -5.24 -13.49 18.12
CA GLU A 215 -6.34 -13.24 19.06
C GLU A 215 -7.11 -11.95 18.77
N TRP A 216 -6.43 -10.90 18.28
CA TRP A 216 -7.10 -9.65 17.90
C TRP A 216 -8.03 -9.83 16.70
N TRP A 217 -7.65 -10.66 15.72
CA TRP A 217 -8.50 -10.97 14.57
C TRP A 217 -9.73 -11.76 14.97
N THR A 218 -9.56 -12.82 15.76
CA THR A 218 -10.66 -13.67 16.20
C THR A 218 -11.61 -12.94 17.14
N SER A 219 -11.07 -12.08 18.02
CA SER A 219 -11.88 -11.23 18.91
C SER A 219 -12.65 -10.16 18.13
N PHE A 220 -12.02 -9.52 17.15
CA PHE A 220 -12.68 -8.54 16.28
C PHE A 220 -13.84 -9.18 15.52
N LEU A 221 -13.60 -10.28 14.79
CA LEU A 221 -14.63 -10.95 14.01
C LEU A 221 -15.77 -11.48 14.89
N SER A 222 -15.46 -12.04 16.06
CA SER A 222 -16.48 -12.42 17.06
C SER A 222 -17.34 -11.23 17.48
N HIS A 223 -16.70 -10.10 17.80
CA HIS A 223 -17.37 -8.89 18.24
C HIS A 223 -18.28 -8.28 17.17
N VAL A 224 -17.78 -8.08 15.95
CA VAL A 224 -18.55 -7.39 14.88
C VAL A 224 -19.68 -8.23 14.28
N THR A 225 -19.66 -9.54 14.50
CA THR A 225 -20.73 -10.48 14.14
C THR A 225 -21.70 -10.74 15.29
N SER A 226 -21.42 -10.26 16.49
CA SER A 226 -22.27 -10.49 17.67
C SER A 226 -23.53 -9.62 17.67
N GLY A 227 -24.65 -10.18 18.14
CA GLY A 227 -25.90 -9.45 18.34
C GLY A 227 -26.76 -9.28 17.09
N ASN A 228 -27.77 -8.40 17.19
CA ASN A 228 -28.77 -8.17 16.12
C ASN A 228 -28.35 -7.09 15.11
N GLN A 229 -27.27 -6.36 15.36
CA GLN A 229 -26.73 -5.32 14.48
C GLN A 229 -25.23 -5.54 14.32
N THR A 230 -24.83 -5.95 13.12
CA THR A 230 -23.41 -6.18 12.82
C THR A 230 -22.70 -4.83 12.63
N THR A 231 -21.43 -4.79 13.03
CA THR A 231 -20.55 -3.62 12.86
C THR A 231 -19.39 -3.94 11.92
N LEU A 232 -19.70 -4.70 10.85
CA LEU A 232 -18.74 -5.09 9.82
C LEU A 232 -18.27 -3.84 9.05
N PRO A 233 -16.96 -3.71 8.75
CA PRO A 233 -16.47 -2.64 7.89
C PRO A 233 -17.00 -2.79 6.45
N ASP A 234 -17.03 -1.69 5.71
CA ASP A 234 -17.33 -1.70 4.27
C ASP A 234 -16.11 -2.11 3.45
N GLN A 235 -14.91 -1.77 3.93
CA GLN A 235 -13.62 -2.11 3.35
C GLN A 235 -12.77 -2.87 4.38
N TRP A 236 -12.31 -4.06 4.02
CA TRP A 236 -11.46 -4.88 4.87
C TRP A 236 -10.00 -4.48 4.71
N SER A 237 -9.34 -4.20 5.83
CA SER A 237 -7.96 -3.72 5.80
C SER A 237 -7.10 -4.31 6.90
N TRP A 238 -5.82 -4.48 6.54
CA TRP A 238 -4.72 -4.88 7.40
C TRP A 238 -3.41 -4.47 6.75
N HIS A 239 -2.33 -4.51 7.51
CA HIS A 239 -1.03 -4.10 7.03
C HIS A 239 -0.17 -5.30 6.66
N MET A 240 0.75 -5.09 5.72
CA MET A 240 1.73 -6.08 5.33
C MET A 240 3.13 -5.47 5.37
N GLU A 241 3.50 -5.06 6.59
CA GLU A 241 4.78 -4.40 6.92
C GLU A 241 5.64 -5.23 7.89
N GLY A 242 5.39 -6.54 7.99
CA GLY A 242 6.21 -7.47 8.79
C GLY A 242 7.52 -7.91 8.12
N GLY A 243 7.93 -7.28 7.01
CA GLY A 243 9.14 -7.67 6.27
C GLY A 243 9.10 -9.13 5.81
N ASP A 244 10.18 -9.88 6.00
CA ASP A 244 10.28 -11.30 5.57
C ASP A 244 9.23 -12.22 6.23
N ASP A 245 8.65 -11.82 7.37
CA ASP A 245 7.56 -12.56 8.01
C ASP A 245 6.20 -12.31 7.33
N SER A 246 6.09 -11.27 6.51
CA SER A 246 4.87 -11.01 5.74
C SER A 246 4.72 -12.07 4.64
N PRO A 247 3.61 -12.84 4.65
CA PRO A 247 3.36 -13.84 3.62
C PRO A 247 3.09 -13.18 2.26
N HIS A 248 3.17 -13.99 1.21
CA HIS A 248 2.68 -13.58 -0.12
C HIS A 248 1.19 -13.22 -0.07
N MET A 249 0.77 -12.23 -0.87
CA MET A 249 -0.59 -11.67 -0.86
C MET A 249 -1.69 -12.74 -1.01
N SER A 250 -1.53 -13.69 -1.93
CA SER A 250 -2.49 -14.80 -2.08
C SER A 250 -2.67 -15.65 -0.83
N ARG A 251 -1.63 -15.82 -0.02
CA ARG A 251 -1.73 -16.55 1.25
C ARG A 251 -2.46 -15.71 2.30
N ALA A 252 -2.17 -14.41 2.37
CA ALA A 252 -2.87 -13.49 3.26
C ALA A 252 -4.38 -13.47 2.98
N VAL A 253 -4.77 -13.32 1.71
CA VAL A 253 -6.18 -13.30 1.29
C VAL A 253 -6.86 -14.65 1.49
N ALA A 254 -6.17 -15.76 1.23
CA ALA A 254 -6.72 -17.09 1.53
C ALA A 254 -6.97 -17.28 3.03
N SER A 255 -6.03 -16.87 3.89
CA SER A 255 -6.21 -16.91 5.36
C SER A 255 -7.35 -16.01 5.82
N PHE A 256 -7.50 -14.82 5.24
CA PHE A 256 -8.62 -13.92 5.49
C PHE A 256 -9.97 -14.54 5.12
N ARG A 257 -10.10 -15.08 3.90
CA ARG A 257 -11.33 -15.75 3.45
C ARG A 257 -11.69 -16.96 4.30
N ALA A 258 -10.70 -17.73 4.75
CA ALA A 258 -10.91 -18.84 5.67
C ALA A 258 -11.47 -18.35 7.03
N LEU A 259 -10.94 -17.24 7.56
CA LEU A 259 -11.46 -16.60 8.77
C LEU A 259 -12.91 -16.13 8.59
N LEU A 260 -13.23 -15.43 7.49
CA LEU A 260 -14.61 -14.99 7.23
C LEU A 260 -15.58 -16.18 7.20
N ALA A 261 -15.19 -17.32 6.61
CA ALA A 261 -15.99 -18.53 6.62
C ALA A 261 -16.25 -19.07 8.03
N THR A 262 -15.24 -19.06 8.92
CA THR A 262 -15.38 -19.48 10.32
C THR A 262 -16.41 -18.66 11.07
N TYR A 263 -16.52 -17.36 10.78
CA TYR A 263 -17.47 -16.44 11.41
C TYR A 263 -18.77 -16.27 10.63
N HIS A 264 -19.01 -17.11 9.61
CA HIS A 264 -20.22 -17.06 8.77
C HIS A 264 -20.48 -15.70 8.13
N ILE A 265 -19.42 -14.95 7.83
CA ILE A 265 -19.50 -13.70 7.09
C ILE A 265 -19.59 -14.03 5.61
N GLN A 266 -20.61 -13.47 4.94
CA GLN A 266 -20.83 -13.67 3.51
C GLN A 266 -19.62 -13.16 2.72
N GLN A 267 -19.13 -14.01 1.82
CA GLN A 267 -17.97 -13.71 0.99
C GLN A 267 -18.44 -13.39 -0.41
N GLU A 268 -18.35 -12.12 -0.78
CA GLU A 268 -18.53 -11.72 -2.16
C GLU A 268 -17.25 -11.97 -2.98
N PRO A 269 -17.37 -12.19 -4.30
CA PRO A 269 -16.22 -12.24 -5.19
C PRO A 269 -15.38 -10.95 -5.14
N ASP A 270 -16.04 -9.81 -4.99
CA ASP A 270 -15.51 -8.44 -5.02
C ASP A 270 -15.44 -7.78 -3.64
N LEU A 271 -15.16 -8.56 -2.58
CA LEU A 271 -14.85 -8.01 -1.27
C LEU A 271 -13.79 -6.89 -1.41
N ASP A 272 -14.14 -5.69 -0.96
CA ASP A 272 -13.24 -4.53 -0.96
C ASP A 272 -12.14 -4.76 0.07
N ILE A 273 -10.97 -5.20 -0.41
CA ILE A 273 -9.76 -5.42 0.38
C ILE A 273 -8.79 -4.28 0.09
N ASN A 274 -8.27 -3.67 1.14
CA ASN A 274 -7.28 -2.60 1.04
C ASN A 274 -6.13 -2.84 2.03
N ILE A 275 -4.97 -3.20 1.49
CA ILE A 275 -3.71 -3.27 2.23
C ILE A 275 -3.21 -1.85 2.42
N ASN A 276 -3.79 -1.17 3.38
CA ASN A 276 -3.67 0.27 3.55
C ASN A 276 -2.33 0.72 4.18
N GLU A 277 -1.42 -0.22 4.43
CA GLU A 277 0.04 -0.07 4.53
C GLU A 277 0.72 -1.37 4.03
N TYR A 278 1.58 -1.28 3.00
CA TYR A 278 2.45 -2.37 2.56
C TYR A 278 3.90 -1.92 2.35
N ALA A 279 4.81 -2.88 2.37
CA ALA A 279 6.25 -2.71 2.21
C ALA A 279 6.95 -2.01 3.39
N VAL A 280 7.89 -2.73 4.00
CA VAL A 280 8.84 -2.13 4.93
C VAL A 280 9.83 -1.21 4.22
N TYR A 281 10.57 -0.41 4.99
CA TYR A 281 11.56 0.51 4.43
C TYR A 281 12.60 -0.14 3.48
N GLY A 282 13.04 -1.37 3.78
CA GLY A 282 13.96 -2.14 2.92
C GLY A 282 13.35 -2.64 1.61
N GLU A 283 12.01 -2.57 1.49
CA GLU A 283 11.25 -2.94 0.30
C GLU A 283 10.82 -1.72 -0.53
N GLN A 284 11.22 -0.51 -0.14
CA GLN A 284 10.98 0.72 -0.90
C GLN A 284 12.01 0.84 -2.05
N VAL A 285 11.99 -0.16 -2.94
CA VAL A 285 12.91 -0.35 -4.08
C VAL A 285 12.18 -0.99 -5.28
N PRO A 286 12.65 -0.80 -6.53
CA PRO A 286 11.96 -1.28 -7.73
C PRO A 286 11.54 -2.75 -7.71
N SER A 287 12.45 -3.67 -7.33
CA SER A 287 12.20 -5.11 -7.26
C SER A 287 11.02 -5.49 -6.37
N ALA A 288 10.83 -4.77 -5.26
CA ALA A 288 9.78 -5.05 -4.31
C ALA A 288 8.48 -4.35 -4.70
N GLY A 289 8.54 -3.13 -5.25
CA GLY A 289 7.37 -2.47 -5.85
C GLY A 289 6.71 -3.33 -6.94
N ALA A 290 7.51 -3.92 -7.85
CA ALA A 290 7.00 -4.83 -8.87
C ALA A 290 6.36 -6.11 -8.28
N TRP A 291 6.94 -6.65 -7.20
CA TRP A 291 6.41 -7.82 -6.49
C TRP A 291 5.08 -7.52 -5.78
N TRP A 292 4.97 -6.37 -5.11
CA TRP A 292 3.74 -5.91 -4.46
C TRP A 292 2.63 -5.64 -5.47
N ILE A 293 2.94 -4.96 -6.60
CA ILE A 293 1.98 -4.75 -7.69
C ILE A 293 1.37 -6.08 -8.16
N ALA A 294 2.21 -7.09 -8.39
CA ALA A 294 1.74 -8.40 -8.86
C ALA A 294 0.80 -9.09 -7.87
N GLY A 295 1.16 -9.10 -6.58
CA GLY A 295 0.33 -9.67 -5.51
C GLY A 295 -1.03 -8.98 -5.36
N LEU A 296 -1.04 -7.64 -5.33
CA LEU A 296 -2.23 -6.82 -5.16
C LEU A 296 -3.19 -6.95 -6.35
N GLU A 297 -2.65 -6.88 -7.58
CA GLU A 297 -3.45 -7.03 -8.80
C GLU A 297 -4.08 -8.42 -8.93
N ARG A 298 -3.34 -9.47 -8.56
CA ARG A 298 -3.83 -10.86 -8.61
C ARG A 298 -5.03 -11.08 -7.69
N GLU A 299 -4.98 -10.51 -6.48
CA GLU A 299 -6.04 -10.68 -5.49
C GLU A 299 -7.14 -9.61 -5.58
N ASN A 300 -7.05 -8.69 -6.56
CA ASN A 300 -7.94 -7.54 -6.69
C ASN A 300 -8.03 -6.70 -5.39
N ALA A 301 -6.89 -6.53 -4.72
CA ALA A 301 -6.81 -5.76 -3.49
C ALA A 301 -6.14 -4.41 -3.75
N HIS A 302 -6.73 -3.34 -3.24
CA HIS A 302 -6.07 -2.04 -3.17
C HIS A 302 -4.85 -2.14 -2.25
N GLY A 303 -3.84 -1.31 -2.50
CA GLY A 303 -2.68 -1.19 -1.63
C GLY A 303 -2.20 0.25 -1.54
N LEU A 304 -1.82 0.66 -0.33
CA LEU A 304 -1.16 1.92 -0.08
C LEU A 304 0.26 1.66 0.40
N ARG A 305 1.23 2.23 -0.31
CA ARG A 305 2.66 2.09 0.01
C ARG A 305 2.91 2.72 1.38
N GLY A 306 3.53 1.95 2.26
CA GLY A 306 3.95 2.36 3.59
C GLY A 306 4.88 3.56 3.54
N ASN A 307 4.88 4.36 4.61
CA ASN A 307 5.64 5.60 4.66
C ASN A 307 6.47 5.67 5.94
N TRP A 308 7.78 5.58 5.75
CA TRP A 308 8.77 5.46 6.80
C TRP A 308 9.51 6.77 7.07
N ALA A 309 9.03 7.89 6.50
CA ALA A 309 9.48 9.22 6.88
C ALA A 309 8.85 9.65 8.21
N ILE A 310 9.44 10.66 8.86
CA ILE A 310 9.03 11.10 10.20
C ILE A 310 8.77 12.61 10.24
N ALA A 311 7.99 13.05 11.23
CA ALA A 311 7.65 14.44 11.47
C ALA A 311 7.13 15.12 10.18
N GLY A 312 7.58 16.33 9.88
CA GLY A 312 7.17 17.04 8.67
C GLY A 312 7.53 16.35 7.35
N ALA A 313 8.48 15.41 7.33
CA ALA A 313 8.81 14.64 6.13
C ALA A 313 7.82 13.50 5.84
N LEU A 314 7.05 13.07 6.84
CA LEU A 314 5.96 12.09 6.66
C LEU A 314 4.95 12.57 5.61
N HIS A 315 4.71 13.89 5.56
CA HIS A 315 3.76 14.55 4.67
C HIS A 315 4.34 14.89 3.29
N ASP A 316 5.44 14.25 2.90
CA ASP A 316 6.16 14.62 1.68
C ASP A 316 6.65 13.39 0.90
N PHE A 317 7.16 13.62 -0.32
CA PHE A 317 7.87 12.61 -1.12
C PHE A 317 7.01 11.48 -1.73
N MET A 318 5.67 11.54 -1.66
CA MET A 318 4.79 10.46 -2.10
C MET A 318 5.21 9.10 -1.53
N ALA A 319 5.32 9.04 -0.20
CA ALA A 319 5.82 7.90 0.56
C ALA A 319 7.26 7.46 0.22
N GLY A 320 8.05 8.31 -0.45
CA GLY A 320 9.41 7.98 -0.90
C GLY A 320 9.48 7.46 -2.33
N LEU A 321 8.49 7.77 -3.17
CA LEU A 321 8.62 7.64 -4.63
C LEU A 321 9.35 8.83 -5.25
N LEU A 322 9.34 9.99 -4.57
CA LEU A 322 10.00 11.21 -5.02
C LEU A 322 11.11 11.61 -4.03
N SER A 323 12.01 12.46 -4.50
CA SER A 323 12.86 13.26 -3.62
C SER A 323 12.87 14.71 -4.10
N LYS A 324 13.56 15.58 -3.36
CA LYS A 324 13.66 17.01 -3.66
C LYS A 324 14.96 17.59 -3.06
N PRO A 325 15.36 18.82 -3.42
CA PRO A 325 16.61 19.38 -2.95
C PRO A 325 16.69 19.40 -1.42
N ASP A 326 17.86 19.05 -0.90
CA ASP A 326 18.19 19.04 0.54
C ASP A 326 17.37 18.03 1.39
N ALA A 327 16.64 17.10 0.76
CA ALA A 327 16.00 15.98 1.45
C ALA A 327 17.04 15.17 2.27
N GLY A 328 16.70 14.84 3.51
CA GLY A 328 17.59 14.12 4.43
C GLY A 328 18.73 14.95 5.03
N THR A 329 18.76 16.27 4.80
CA THR A 329 19.75 17.19 5.38
C THR A 329 19.11 18.20 6.34
N ASP A 330 19.92 18.93 7.09
CA ASP A 330 19.50 20.05 7.96
C ASP A 330 18.87 21.24 7.20
N LYS A 331 19.08 21.30 5.87
CA LYS A 331 18.50 22.31 4.97
C LYS A 331 17.14 21.89 4.40
N TYR A 332 16.63 20.72 4.77
CA TYR A 332 15.30 20.27 4.35
C TYR A 332 14.24 21.32 4.73
N ALA A 333 13.38 21.66 3.77
CA ALA A 333 12.27 22.56 3.97
C ALA A 333 10.98 21.92 3.47
N ILE A 334 10.02 21.73 4.37
CA ILE A 334 8.75 21.06 4.08
C ILE A 334 8.00 21.71 2.91
N LYS A 335 8.08 23.03 2.74
CA LYS A 335 7.39 23.78 1.67
C LYS A 335 8.17 23.93 0.36
N ARG A 336 9.40 23.44 0.30
CA ARG A 336 10.23 23.57 -0.90
C ARG A 336 9.77 22.58 -1.98
N GLY A 337 9.62 23.05 -3.21
CA GLY A 337 9.36 22.20 -4.39
C GLY A 337 10.65 21.69 -5.06
N GLY A 338 10.56 21.41 -6.36
CA GLY A 338 11.69 20.90 -7.16
C GLY A 338 11.83 19.38 -7.11
N TYR A 339 10.70 18.67 -7.04
CA TYR A 339 10.68 17.21 -6.96
C TYR A 339 11.26 16.53 -8.19
N TRP A 340 11.87 15.37 -7.97
CA TRP A 340 12.27 14.45 -9.01
C TRP A 340 11.87 13.01 -8.67
N PRO A 341 11.62 12.16 -9.69
CA PRO A 341 11.29 10.76 -9.50
C PRO A 341 12.49 9.93 -9.08
N LEU A 342 12.24 8.92 -8.24
CA LEU A 342 13.20 7.88 -7.87
C LEU A 342 13.03 6.63 -8.76
N ALA A 343 13.93 5.66 -8.63
CA ALA A 343 13.90 4.46 -9.46
C ALA A 343 12.58 3.69 -9.35
N GLU A 344 12.05 3.56 -8.13
CA GLU A 344 10.80 2.83 -7.89
C GLU A 344 9.59 3.56 -8.49
N TYR A 345 9.59 4.91 -8.51
CA TYR A 345 8.54 5.67 -9.20
C TYR A 345 8.41 5.27 -10.67
N GLN A 346 9.52 4.96 -11.34
CA GLN A 346 9.49 4.51 -12.73
C GLN A 346 8.78 3.15 -12.89
N VAL A 347 8.79 2.29 -11.87
CA VAL A 347 8.01 1.04 -11.87
C VAL A 347 6.52 1.35 -11.89
N TYR A 348 6.04 2.21 -10.96
CA TYR A 348 4.63 2.61 -10.90
C TYR A 348 4.20 3.38 -12.16
N LYS A 349 5.09 4.20 -12.72
CA LYS A 349 4.83 4.91 -13.98
C LYS A 349 4.69 3.94 -15.15
N TYR A 350 5.61 2.99 -15.31
CA TYR A 350 5.50 1.97 -16.37
C TYR A 350 4.24 1.13 -16.19
N TYR A 351 3.97 0.72 -14.95
CA TYR A 351 2.78 -0.02 -14.56
C TYR A 351 1.49 0.68 -15.02
N ALA A 352 1.34 1.98 -14.74
CA ALA A 352 0.11 2.70 -15.09
C ALA A 352 0.03 3.19 -16.55
N SER A 353 1.16 3.61 -17.12
CA SER A 353 1.17 4.28 -18.44
C SER A 353 1.41 3.32 -19.61
N VAL A 354 2.06 2.17 -19.38
CA VAL A 354 2.49 1.25 -20.45
C VAL A 354 1.74 -0.09 -20.39
N MET A 355 1.46 -0.63 -19.20
CA MET A 355 0.79 -1.93 -19.04
C MET A 355 -0.73 -1.81 -19.13
N ARG A 356 -1.23 -1.61 -20.36
CA ARG A 356 -2.65 -1.38 -20.68
C ARG A 356 -3.33 -2.63 -21.27
N GLY A 357 -4.60 -2.50 -21.67
CA GLY A 357 -5.37 -3.59 -22.31
C GLY A 357 -6.01 -4.54 -21.30
N LYS A 358 -5.64 -5.82 -21.34
CA LYS A 358 -6.19 -6.89 -20.48
C LYS A 358 -5.13 -7.43 -19.55
N ARG A 359 -5.44 -7.56 -18.26
CA ARG A 359 -4.64 -8.33 -17.30
C ARG A 359 -4.73 -9.81 -17.62
N LEU A 360 -3.61 -10.49 -17.45
CA LEU A 360 -3.47 -11.92 -17.68
C LEU A 360 -3.34 -12.66 -16.35
N GLU A 361 -3.76 -13.92 -16.32
CA GLU A 361 -3.47 -14.79 -15.18
C GLU A 361 -1.96 -14.99 -15.06
N THR A 362 -1.43 -14.76 -13.85
CA THR A 362 -0.02 -15.02 -13.53
C THR A 362 0.12 -15.87 -12.27
N LYS A 363 1.20 -16.66 -12.23
CA LYS A 363 1.62 -17.43 -11.05
C LYS A 363 3.06 -17.06 -10.70
N PRO A 364 3.36 -16.76 -9.42
CA PRO A 364 4.73 -16.53 -8.98
C PRO A 364 5.56 -17.82 -9.05
N THR A 365 6.85 -17.73 -8.71
CA THR A 365 7.65 -18.94 -8.47
C THR A 365 7.08 -19.74 -7.28
N PRO A 366 7.35 -21.05 -7.17
CA PRO A 366 6.82 -21.88 -6.09
C PRO A 366 7.18 -21.39 -4.68
N ASP A 367 8.34 -20.75 -4.52
CA ASP A 367 8.81 -20.13 -3.28
C ASP A 367 8.28 -18.69 -3.10
N THR A 368 7.56 -18.16 -4.08
CA THR A 368 7.03 -16.78 -4.15
C THR A 368 8.08 -15.68 -4.13
N ALA A 369 9.36 -16.03 -4.30
CA ALA A 369 10.45 -15.06 -4.28
C ALA A 369 10.48 -14.16 -5.52
N LEU A 370 10.05 -14.67 -6.69
CA LEU A 370 9.72 -13.87 -7.86
C LEU A 370 8.20 -13.82 -8.01
N ASP A 371 7.67 -12.61 -8.21
CA ASP A 371 6.30 -12.41 -8.65
C ASP A 371 6.24 -11.53 -9.90
N ILE A 372 5.19 -11.72 -10.70
CA ILE A 372 5.01 -11.07 -12.00
C ILE A 372 3.57 -10.58 -12.21
N TYR A 373 3.47 -9.39 -12.79
CA TYR A 373 2.23 -8.80 -13.31
C TYR A 373 2.29 -8.78 -14.83
N ALA A 374 1.19 -9.12 -15.52
CA ALA A 374 1.19 -9.19 -16.98
C ALA A 374 -0.08 -8.62 -17.59
N THR A 375 0.08 -7.97 -18.75
CA THR A 375 -0.99 -7.42 -19.56
C THR A 375 -0.79 -7.73 -21.04
N ILE A 376 -1.87 -7.68 -21.83
CA ILE A 376 -1.82 -7.75 -23.28
C ILE A 376 -2.66 -6.64 -23.92
N GLU A 377 -2.06 -5.94 -24.87
CA GLU A 377 -2.74 -4.92 -25.69
C GLU A 377 -2.09 -4.88 -27.07
N ASN A 378 -2.91 -4.86 -28.14
CA ASN A 378 -2.44 -4.79 -29.53
C ASN A 378 -1.39 -5.88 -29.86
N ASP A 379 -1.64 -7.12 -29.41
CA ASP A 379 -0.75 -8.27 -29.56
C ASP A 379 0.65 -8.12 -28.92
N ILE A 380 0.84 -7.13 -28.04
CA ILE A 380 2.05 -6.95 -27.24
C ILE A 380 1.76 -7.43 -25.82
N ILE A 381 2.46 -8.48 -25.40
CA ILE A 381 2.42 -9.00 -24.03
C ILE A 381 3.45 -8.21 -23.22
N ARG A 382 3.02 -7.58 -22.14
CA ARG A 382 3.89 -6.83 -21.22
C ARG A 382 3.93 -7.53 -19.88
N ILE A 383 5.13 -7.79 -19.39
CA ILE A 383 5.37 -8.47 -18.12
C ILE A 383 6.25 -7.59 -17.26
N LEU A 384 5.84 -7.31 -16.03
CA LEU A 384 6.63 -6.64 -15.00
C LEU A 384 6.98 -7.67 -13.93
N ALA A 385 8.25 -7.77 -13.58
CA ALA A 385 8.81 -8.82 -12.73
C ALA A 385 9.65 -8.23 -11.59
N GLY A 386 9.44 -8.75 -10.38
CA GLY A 386 10.11 -8.29 -9.16
C GLY A 386 10.42 -9.41 -8.17
N THR A 387 11.56 -9.31 -7.50
CA THR A 387 12.12 -10.35 -6.62
C THR A 387 12.09 -10.01 -5.13
N ARG A 388 11.36 -8.96 -4.73
CA ARG A 388 11.23 -8.52 -3.32
C ARG A 388 12.58 -8.36 -2.60
N SER A 389 13.44 -7.50 -3.17
CA SER A 389 14.76 -7.16 -2.62
C SER A 389 15.77 -8.32 -2.65
N ARG A 390 15.80 -9.11 -3.73
CA ARG A 390 16.69 -10.28 -3.91
C ARG A 390 17.39 -10.26 -5.26
N PRO A 391 18.63 -10.75 -5.39
CA PRO A 391 19.18 -11.10 -6.69
C PRO A 391 18.35 -12.21 -7.34
N GLY A 392 18.60 -12.54 -8.60
CA GLY A 392 17.75 -13.45 -9.35
C GLY A 392 18.49 -14.41 -10.27
N ASN A 393 18.00 -15.65 -10.32
CA ASN A 393 18.27 -16.63 -11.36
C ASN A 393 16.97 -17.40 -11.63
N TRP A 394 16.07 -16.75 -12.36
CA TRP A 394 14.69 -17.15 -12.51
C TRP A 394 14.25 -17.14 -13.96
N ALA A 395 13.10 -17.77 -14.23
CA ALA A 395 12.49 -17.79 -15.55
C ALA A 395 11.00 -17.46 -15.50
N ILE A 396 10.46 -17.05 -16.64
CA ILE A 396 9.04 -16.83 -16.86
C ILE A 396 8.60 -17.67 -18.05
N ASP A 397 7.63 -18.54 -17.83
CA ASP A 397 6.96 -19.30 -18.87
C ASP A 397 5.74 -18.53 -19.37
N ILE A 398 5.72 -18.18 -20.65
CA ILE A 398 4.53 -17.66 -21.33
C ILE A 398 3.87 -18.83 -22.06
N ILE A 399 2.65 -19.17 -21.68
CA ILE A 399 1.88 -20.28 -22.25
C ILE A 399 0.61 -19.78 -22.95
N GLY A 400 0.09 -20.58 -23.88
CA GLY A 400 -1.06 -20.18 -24.72
C GLY A 400 -0.65 -19.39 -25.96
N LEU A 401 0.61 -19.53 -26.38
CA LEU A 401 1.11 -18.98 -27.64
C LEU A 401 0.78 -19.92 -28.83
N PRO A 402 0.96 -19.45 -30.08
CA PRO A 402 0.92 -20.33 -31.25
C PRO A 402 1.95 -21.47 -31.15
N ASP A 403 1.67 -22.63 -31.77
CA ASP A 403 2.54 -23.81 -31.70
C ASP A 403 3.97 -23.56 -32.20
N ALA A 404 4.10 -22.71 -33.23
CA ALA A 404 5.37 -22.25 -33.77
C ALA A 404 5.31 -20.77 -34.12
N GLY A 405 6.44 -20.08 -33.99
CA GLY A 405 6.55 -18.65 -34.32
C GLY A 405 7.89 -18.07 -33.90
N ARG A 406 8.02 -16.74 -34.06
CA ARG A 406 9.12 -15.93 -33.51
C ARG A 406 8.56 -14.92 -32.53
N ALA A 407 9.29 -14.69 -31.46
CA ALA A 407 9.02 -13.63 -30.51
C ALA A 407 10.19 -12.64 -30.50
N THR A 408 9.90 -11.36 -30.71
CA THR A 408 10.82 -10.26 -30.39
C THR A 408 10.56 -9.83 -28.95
N ILE A 409 11.59 -9.86 -28.12
CA ILE A 409 11.53 -9.59 -26.68
C ILE A 409 12.36 -8.35 -26.41
N ARG A 410 11.69 -7.26 -26.06
CA ARG A 410 12.29 -6.04 -25.56
C ARG A 410 12.43 -6.10 -24.05
N THR A 411 13.62 -5.78 -23.52
CA THR A 411 13.88 -5.83 -22.07
C THR A 411 14.23 -4.47 -21.49
N PHE A 412 13.62 -4.16 -20.35
CA PHE A 412 13.86 -2.96 -19.56
C PHE A 412 14.26 -3.34 -18.14
N GLN A 413 15.12 -2.52 -17.51
CA GLN A 413 15.51 -2.63 -16.13
C GLN A 413 15.18 -1.33 -15.36
N PHE A 414 14.58 -1.48 -14.19
CA PHE A 414 14.36 -0.39 -13.24
C PHE A 414 15.37 -0.56 -12.11
N ARG A 415 16.30 0.39 -11.94
CA ARG A 415 17.36 0.27 -10.94
C ARG A 415 17.72 1.60 -10.30
N ASN A 416 18.26 1.51 -9.09
CA ASN A 416 18.92 2.63 -8.45
C ASN A 416 20.21 2.98 -9.20
N ILE A 417 20.50 4.27 -9.32
CA ILE A 417 21.71 4.74 -10.00
C ILE A 417 22.82 4.95 -8.96
N ASP A 418 23.99 4.39 -9.23
CA ASP A 418 25.17 4.44 -8.34
C ASP A 418 24.90 3.93 -6.91
N GLY A 419 23.97 2.98 -6.75
CA GLY A 419 23.56 2.45 -5.44
C GLY A 419 22.80 3.46 -4.57
N ASN A 420 22.43 4.62 -5.10
CA ASN A 420 21.71 5.66 -4.37
C ASN A 420 20.22 5.68 -4.76
N ARG A 421 19.35 5.19 -3.86
CA ARG A 421 17.90 5.16 -4.07
C ARG A 421 17.22 6.54 -4.11
N PHE A 422 17.89 7.61 -3.67
CA PHE A 422 17.34 8.97 -3.67
C PHE A 422 17.77 9.80 -4.88
N LYS A 423 18.60 9.22 -5.76
CA LYS A 423 19.03 9.89 -6.99
C LYS A 423 17.88 9.96 -7.98
N GLN A 424 17.85 11.04 -8.75
CA GLN A 424 16.91 11.21 -9.85
C GLN A 424 17.06 10.08 -10.89
N VAL A 425 15.93 9.49 -11.27
CA VAL A 425 15.84 8.48 -12.33
C VAL A 425 14.68 8.82 -13.23
N ASP A 426 14.95 9.13 -14.50
CA ASP A 426 13.93 9.65 -15.43
C ASP A 426 13.24 8.57 -16.30
N GLY A 427 13.61 7.29 -16.13
CA GLY A 427 13.01 6.16 -16.81
C GLY A 427 13.76 4.85 -16.58
N PRO A 428 13.21 3.70 -17.02
CA PRO A 428 13.96 2.45 -17.03
C PRO A 428 15.11 2.47 -18.04
N GLU A 429 16.13 1.66 -17.79
CA GLU A 429 17.19 1.36 -18.73
C GLU A 429 16.72 0.33 -19.75
N TYR A 430 16.88 0.62 -21.03
CA TYR A 430 16.64 -0.33 -22.11
C TYR A 430 17.87 -1.25 -22.28
N LEU A 431 17.67 -2.55 -22.11
CA LEU A 431 18.75 -3.55 -22.16
C LEU A 431 18.95 -4.18 -23.55
N GLY A 432 18.00 -3.99 -24.47
CA GLY A 432 18.07 -4.52 -25.82
C GLY A 432 16.81 -5.28 -26.24
N ASP A 433 16.80 -5.63 -27.53
CA ASP A 433 15.80 -6.49 -28.15
C ASP A 433 16.49 -7.84 -28.48
N THR A 434 15.81 -8.95 -28.19
CA THR A 434 16.27 -10.31 -28.55
C THR A 434 15.18 -11.05 -29.33
N GLU A 435 15.57 -12.04 -30.12
CA GLU A 435 14.62 -12.92 -30.82
C GLU A 435 14.70 -14.35 -30.26
N GLN A 436 13.55 -14.98 -30.09
CA GLN A 436 13.45 -16.39 -29.71
C GLN A 436 12.39 -17.11 -30.55
N LEU A 437 12.60 -18.41 -30.77
CA LEU A 437 11.59 -19.27 -31.39
C LEU A 437 10.54 -19.68 -30.36
N ILE A 438 9.29 -19.65 -30.77
CA ILE A 438 8.18 -20.26 -30.03
C ILE A 438 8.08 -21.71 -30.50
N ALA A 439 7.99 -22.63 -29.54
CA ALA A 439 7.82 -24.06 -29.82
C ALA A 439 6.87 -24.69 -28.81
N GLY A 440 5.90 -25.47 -29.31
CA GLY A 440 4.93 -26.17 -28.47
C GLY A 440 4.02 -25.21 -27.69
N GLY A 441 3.68 -24.07 -28.27
CA GLY A 441 2.75 -23.10 -27.67
C GLY A 441 3.31 -22.33 -26.47
N LYS A 442 4.65 -22.27 -26.34
CA LYS A 442 5.34 -21.72 -25.18
C LYS A 442 6.59 -20.92 -25.54
N LEU A 443 6.87 -19.90 -24.75
CA LEU A 443 8.12 -19.14 -24.72
C LEU A 443 8.66 -19.09 -23.29
N ARG A 444 9.98 -19.19 -23.11
CA ARG A 444 10.62 -19.07 -21.79
C ARG A 444 11.59 -17.89 -21.78
N LEU A 445 11.31 -16.91 -20.93
CA LEU A 445 12.22 -15.82 -20.62
C LEU A 445 13.12 -16.25 -19.46
N VAL A 446 14.42 -15.98 -19.54
CA VAL A 446 15.39 -16.30 -18.48
C VAL A 446 16.09 -15.00 -18.07
N MET A 447 16.26 -14.79 -16.78
CA MET A 447 16.95 -13.61 -16.24
C MET A 447 17.88 -14.00 -15.11
N GLN A 448 19.08 -13.43 -15.15
CA GLN A 448 20.07 -13.51 -14.07
C GLN A 448 20.57 -12.10 -13.74
N HIS A 449 20.57 -11.74 -12.46
CA HIS A 449 21.06 -10.45 -12.00
C HIS A 449 21.54 -10.51 -10.54
N ASP A 450 22.53 -9.68 -10.21
CA ASP A 450 23.09 -9.56 -8.86
C ASP A 450 22.53 -8.38 -8.07
N ASP A 451 21.92 -7.39 -8.74
CA ASP A 451 21.32 -6.22 -8.08
C ASP A 451 20.00 -6.62 -7.42
N PRO A 452 19.91 -6.64 -6.07
CA PRO A 452 18.69 -7.04 -5.38
C PRO A 452 17.57 -6.02 -5.50
N THR A 453 17.87 -4.78 -5.90
CA THR A 453 16.90 -3.70 -5.99
C THR A 453 16.23 -3.61 -7.36
N ALA A 454 16.73 -4.34 -8.35
CA ALA A 454 16.30 -4.21 -9.73
C ALA A 454 14.98 -4.95 -10.02
N ALA A 455 14.08 -4.28 -10.72
CA ALA A 455 12.93 -4.90 -11.39
C ALA A 455 13.16 -4.95 -12.89
N PHE A 456 12.44 -5.84 -13.58
CA PHE A 456 12.54 -6.01 -15.02
C PHE A 456 11.18 -5.94 -15.68
N ALA A 457 11.12 -5.36 -16.88
CA ALA A 457 9.96 -5.48 -17.74
C ALA A 457 10.32 -6.09 -19.09
N PHE A 458 9.39 -6.84 -19.64
CA PHE A 458 9.49 -7.48 -20.95
C PHE A 458 8.31 -7.05 -21.81
N GLU A 459 8.56 -6.60 -23.04
CA GLU A 459 7.53 -6.44 -24.07
C GLU A 459 7.77 -7.50 -25.14
N VAL A 460 6.82 -8.42 -25.30
CA VAL A 460 6.93 -9.58 -26.19
C VAL A 460 5.97 -9.41 -27.35
N MET A 461 6.53 -9.31 -28.56
CA MET A 461 5.80 -9.22 -29.83
C MET A 461 5.93 -10.54 -30.57
N VAL A 462 4.81 -11.17 -30.91
CA VAL A 462 4.79 -12.50 -31.53
C VAL A 462 4.47 -12.40 -33.01
N THR A 463 5.33 -12.96 -33.84
CA THR A 463 5.11 -13.13 -35.29
C THR A 463 4.93 -14.61 -35.60
N LYS A 464 3.80 -14.95 -36.23
CA LYS A 464 3.58 -16.32 -36.72
C LYS A 464 4.55 -16.62 -37.86
N ILE A 465 5.13 -17.82 -37.84
CA ILE A 465 5.82 -18.37 -39.00
C ILE A 465 4.84 -19.36 -39.62
N ASP A 466 4.47 -19.12 -40.88
CA ASP A 466 3.62 -20.02 -41.66
C ASP A 466 4.30 -21.35 -41.98
#